data_AF-A0A7S3NBI3-F1
#
_entry.id   AF-A0A7S3NBI3-F1
#
_cell.length_a   1.000
_cell.length_b   1.000
_cell.length_c   1.000
_cell.angle_alpha   90.00
_cell.angle_beta   90.00
_cell.angle_gamma   90.00
#
_symmetry.space_group_name_H-M   'P 1'
#
loop_
_entity.id
_entity.type
_entity.pdbx_description
1 polymer ?
#
loop_
_entity_poly.entity_id
_entity_poly.type
_entity_poly.pdbx_seq_one_letter_code
_entity_poly.pdbx_strand_id
1 'polypeptide(L)'
;KCFVGIKGQSEMSDSNKEKKMGKRDSSDEKAKKTFVTGEDDKKSKRDSDEEEDSKAEQERLKREEEEKAEAERIRIEEEKARKRQEQAVQFEEYVEQSGLKYAFQIIFTEIISKQIREDQAIFAYTAMRLRQIGTELDNLEKQGEDKE
;
A
#
# COMPACT_ATOMS: atom_id res chain seq x y z
N LYS A 1 11.61 13.35 -23.76
CA LYS A 1 11.93 11.91 -23.62
C LYS A 1 10.99 11.35 -22.56
N CYS A 2 10.09 10.47 -22.98
CA CYS A 2 8.96 9.99 -22.20
C CYS A 2 9.42 9.06 -21.06
N PHE A 3 8.76 9.18 -19.91
CA PHE A 3 8.97 8.40 -18.69
C PHE A 3 8.29 7.04 -18.85
N VAL A 4 9.06 5.96 -18.78
CA VAL A 4 8.55 4.57 -18.84
C VAL A 4 8.22 4.13 -17.42
N GLY A 5 6.94 4.02 -17.11
CA GLY A 5 6.43 3.52 -15.84
C GLY A 5 6.55 2.00 -15.73
N ILE A 6 7.13 1.54 -14.61
CA ILE A 6 7.19 0.13 -14.23
C ILE A 6 5.85 -0.23 -13.56
N LYS A 7 5.05 -1.07 -14.22
CA LYS A 7 3.88 -1.73 -13.63
C LYS A 7 4.35 -2.87 -12.73
N GLY A 8 4.21 -2.69 -11.41
CA GLY A 8 4.25 -3.80 -10.45
C GLY A 8 2.88 -4.46 -10.39
N GLN A 9 2.79 -5.73 -10.80
CA GLN A 9 1.66 -6.59 -10.52
C GLN A 9 1.87 -7.22 -9.14
N SER A 10 0.96 -6.93 -8.21
CA SER A 10 0.80 -7.66 -6.95
C SER A 10 -0.54 -8.38 -7.05
N GLU A 11 -0.50 -9.69 -7.22
CA GLU A 11 -1.68 -10.55 -7.19
C GLU A 11 -1.94 -10.96 -5.74
N MET A 12 -2.99 -10.42 -5.15
CA MET A 12 -3.57 -10.90 -3.89
C MET A 12 -4.63 -11.95 -4.20
N SER A 13 -4.47 -13.12 -3.61
CA SER A 13 -5.38 -14.26 -3.69
C SER A 13 -6.50 -14.12 -2.65
N ASP A 14 -7.73 -13.85 -3.09
CA ASP A 14 -8.91 -13.88 -2.22
C ASP A 14 -9.74 -15.16 -2.43
N SER A 15 -9.89 -15.90 -1.33
CA SER A 15 -10.68 -17.12 -1.21
C SER A 15 -12.13 -16.76 -0.90
N ASN A 16 -13.03 -16.86 -1.89
CA ASN A 16 -14.46 -16.59 -1.66
C ASN A 16 -15.26 -17.90 -1.52
N LYS A 17 -15.97 -18.02 -0.40
CA LYS A 17 -16.73 -19.20 0.04
C LYS A 17 -18.18 -18.77 0.28
N GLU A 18 -19.00 -18.76 -0.76
CA GLU A 18 -20.44 -18.55 -0.62
C GLU A 18 -21.22 -19.88 -0.69
N LYS A 19 -21.74 -20.29 0.48
CA LYS A 19 -22.88 -21.19 0.60
C LYS A 19 -24.14 -20.31 0.65
N LYS A 20 -25.07 -20.46 -0.29
CA LYS A 20 -26.49 -20.11 -0.04
C LYS A 20 -27.42 -21.21 -0.55
N MET A 21 -28.08 -21.81 0.43
CA MET A 21 -29.20 -22.74 0.28
C MET A 21 -30.44 -22.02 -0.22
N GLY A 22 -31.24 -22.73 -1.01
CA GLY A 22 -32.53 -22.28 -1.51
C GLY A 22 -33.70 -22.42 -0.53
N LYS A 23 -34.83 -21.86 -0.97
CA LYS A 23 -36.26 -22.23 -0.74
C LYS A 23 -37.07 -21.12 -1.42
N ARG A 24 -37.73 -21.40 -2.56
CA ARG A 24 -39.16 -21.78 -2.67
C ARG A 24 -40.03 -21.03 -1.66
N ASP A 25 -40.80 -20.07 -2.16
CA ASP A 25 -42.12 -19.79 -1.60
C ASP A 25 -43.15 -19.65 -2.70
N SER A 26 -44.28 -20.26 -2.39
CA SER A 26 -45.49 -20.48 -3.16
C SER A 26 -46.64 -19.85 -2.39
N SER A 27 -47.69 -19.50 -3.13
CA SER A 27 -49.09 -19.31 -2.69
C SER A 27 -49.54 -17.87 -2.46
N ASP A 28 -50.22 -17.38 -3.49
CA ASP A 28 -51.66 -17.11 -3.50
C ASP A 28 -52.33 -16.47 -2.28
N GLU A 29 -52.85 -15.28 -2.58
CA GLU A 29 -54.24 -14.87 -2.43
C GLU A 29 -54.93 -15.15 -1.10
N LYS A 30 -55.03 -14.09 -0.28
CA LYS A 30 -56.20 -13.87 0.58
C LYS A 30 -56.69 -12.44 0.48
N ALA A 31 -57.74 -12.27 -0.32
CA ALA A 31 -58.67 -11.17 -0.20
C ALA A 31 -59.41 -11.23 1.15
N LYS A 32 -59.42 -10.11 1.89
CA LYS A 32 -60.51 -9.78 2.82
C LYS A 32 -60.82 -8.29 2.78
N LYS A 33 -62.03 -8.00 2.32
CA LYS A 33 -62.75 -6.72 2.38
C LYS A 33 -62.96 -6.28 3.83
N THR A 34 -62.69 -5.02 4.13
CA THR A 34 -63.34 -4.21 5.18
C THR A 34 -63.49 -2.80 4.60
N PHE A 35 -64.71 -2.44 4.19
CA PHE A 35 -65.69 -1.61 4.90
C PHE A 35 -65.27 -0.14 5.01
N VAL A 36 -66.02 0.70 4.30
CA VAL A 36 -65.90 2.15 4.20
C VAL A 36 -66.58 2.79 5.41
N THR A 37 -65.80 3.51 6.21
CA THR A 37 -66.21 4.68 7.01
C THR A 37 -65.18 5.75 6.62
N GLY A 38 -65.52 6.81 5.90
CA GLY A 38 -66.44 7.82 6.36
C GLY A 38 -65.74 8.64 7.45
N GLU A 39 -65.21 9.80 7.06
CA GLU A 39 -64.76 10.92 7.92
C GLU A 39 -63.40 10.78 8.63
N ASP A 40 -62.38 11.48 8.10
CA ASP A 40 -61.44 12.34 8.85
C ASP A 40 -60.31 12.85 7.93
N ASP A 41 -60.66 13.76 7.00
CA ASP A 41 -59.71 14.69 6.39
C ASP A 41 -59.26 15.70 7.45
N LYS A 42 -58.17 15.39 8.20
CA LYS A 42 -57.29 16.38 8.90
C LYS A 42 -56.18 15.74 9.77
N LYS A 43 -55.40 14.79 9.26
CA LYS A 43 -54.16 14.40 9.97
C LYS A 43 -53.11 13.71 9.08
N SER A 44 -52.57 14.41 8.09
CA SER A 44 -51.41 13.90 7.33
C SER A 44 -50.35 14.95 6.99
N LYS A 45 -50.40 16.13 7.63
CA LYS A 45 -49.49 17.24 7.33
C LYS A 45 -48.48 17.53 8.44
N ARG A 46 -48.36 16.67 9.46
CA ARG A 46 -47.35 16.80 10.53
C ARG A 46 -46.25 15.73 10.46
N ASP A 47 -46.51 14.59 9.82
CA ASP A 47 -45.51 13.52 9.73
C ASP A 47 -44.50 13.72 8.58
N SER A 48 -44.78 14.65 7.65
CA SER A 48 -43.89 14.94 6.52
C SER A 48 -42.73 15.89 6.86
N ASP A 49 -42.90 16.74 7.87
CA ASP A 49 -41.87 17.73 8.26
C ASP A 49 -40.80 17.10 9.17
N GLU A 50 -41.16 16.08 9.98
CA GLU A 50 -40.21 15.35 10.84
C GLU A 50 -39.29 14.40 10.04
N GLU A 51 -39.77 13.85 8.92
CA GLU A 51 -38.95 13.02 8.02
C GLU A 51 -37.91 13.83 7.22
N GLU A 52 -38.19 15.09 6.89
CA GLU A 52 -37.22 15.95 6.20
C GLU A 52 -36.09 16.39 7.13
N ASP A 53 -36.41 16.71 8.39
CA ASP A 53 -35.41 17.14 9.38
C ASP A 53 -34.45 15.98 9.74
N SER A 54 -34.97 14.74 9.83
CA SER A 54 -34.17 13.55 10.05
C SER A 54 -33.23 13.22 8.87
N LYS A 55 -33.65 13.45 7.63
CA LYS A 55 -32.80 13.27 6.44
C LYS A 55 -31.69 14.32 6.39
N ALA A 56 -31.99 15.57 6.71
CA ALA A 56 -31.01 16.64 6.76
C ALA A 56 -29.94 16.39 7.84
N GLU A 57 -30.33 15.87 9.00
CA GLU A 57 -29.39 15.49 10.07
C GLU A 57 -28.49 14.31 9.64
N GLN A 58 -29.06 13.29 9.00
CA GLN A 58 -28.27 12.16 8.46
C GLN A 58 -27.29 12.59 7.36
N GLU A 59 -27.67 13.50 6.47
CA GLU A 59 -26.79 14.02 5.43
C GLU A 59 -25.62 14.83 6.02
N ARG A 60 -25.88 15.62 7.08
CA ARG A 60 -24.83 16.34 7.82
C ARG A 60 -23.85 15.40 8.50
N LEU A 61 -24.34 14.36 9.16
CA LEU A 61 -23.51 13.34 9.81
C LEU A 61 -22.63 12.61 8.79
N LYS A 62 -23.20 12.26 7.63
CA LYS A 62 -22.47 11.59 6.55
C LYS A 62 -21.35 12.47 5.98
N ARG A 63 -21.60 13.77 5.76
CA ARG A 63 -20.58 14.71 5.30
C ARG A 63 -19.44 14.85 6.31
N GLU A 64 -19.75 14.91 7.61
CA GLU A 64 -18.73 14.99 8.66
C GLU A 64 -17.88 13.70 8.76
N GLU A 65 -18.50 12.53 8.59
CA GLU A 65 -17.80 11.25 8.54
C GLU A 65 -16.88 11.14 7.32
N GLU A 66 -17.34 11.58 6.15
CA GLU A 66 -16.53 11.63 4.93
C GLU A 66 -15.33 12.57 5.07
N GLU A 67 -15.51 13.76 5.67
CA GLU A 67 -14.43 14.71 5.93
C GLU A 67 -13.39 14.14 6.92
N LYS A 68 -13.86 13.48 8.00
CA LYS A 68 -12.97 12.80 8.94
C LYS A 68 -12.20 11.66 8.28
N ALA A 69 -12.87 10.87 7.44
CA ALA A 69 -12.23 9.79 6.69
C ALA A 69 -11.19 10.32 5.70
N GLU A 70 -11.47 11.43 5.01
CA GLU A 70 -10.53 12.06 4.09
C GLU A 70 -9.29 12.61 4.84
N ALA A 71 -9.51 13.34 5.94
CA ALA A 71 -8.43 13.86 6.77
C ALA A 71 -7.52 12.74 7.32
N GLU A 72 -8.11 11.61 7.73
CA GLU A 72 -7.34 10.46 8.20
C GLU A 72 -6.54 9.80 7.08
N ARG A 73 -7.10 9.70 5.86
CA ARG A 73 -6.37 9.19 4.70
C ARG A 73 -5.16 10.06 4.35
N ILE A 74 -5.32 11.37 4.38
CA ILE A 74 -4.23 12.33 4.16
C ILE A 74 -3.13 12.12 5.20
N ARG A 75 -3.48 12.05 6.48
CA ARG A 75 -2.50 11.81 7.57
C ARG A 75 -1.73 10.51 7.38
N ILE A 76 -2.41 9.42 7.03
CA ILE A 76 -1.77 8.13 6.77
C ILE A 76 -0.81 8.22 5.58
N GLU A 77 -1.18 8.93 4.52
CA GLU A 77 -0.32 9.11 3.35
C GLU A 77 0.92 9.96 3.66
N GLU A 78 0.75 11.04 4.42
CA GLU A 78 1.86 11.87 4.89
C GLU A 78 2.82 11.08 5.78
N GLU A 79 2.32 10.28 6.71
CA GLU A 79 3.17 9.44 7.56
C GLU A 79 3.94 8.40 6.73
N LYS A 80 3.31 7.79 5.73
CA LYS A 80 3.98 6.87 4.79
C LYS A 80 5.04 7.59 3.96
N ALA A 81 4.80 8.82 3.53
CA ALA A 81 5.80 9.61 2.83
C ALA A 81 7.00 9.93 3.73
N ARG A 82 6.75 10.34 4.98
CA ARG A 82 7.80 10.61 5.97
C ARG A 82 8.65 9.37 6.25
N LYS A 83 8.02 8.22 6.50
CA LYS A 83 8.75 6.95 6.72
C LYS A 83 9.63 6.56 5.53
N ARG A 84 9.14 6.75 4.30
CA ARG A 84 9.95 6.50 3.09
C ARG A 84 11.16 7.43 3.01
N GLN A 85 11.00 8.69 3.41
CA GLN A 85 12.09 9.65 3.43
C GLN A 85 13.13 9.30 4.50
N GLU A 86 12.69 8.95 5.72
CA GLU A 86 13.57 8.48 6.81
C GLU A 86 14.37 7.24 6.37
N GLN A 87 13.71 6.28 5.72
CA GLN A 87 14.38 5.08 5.17
C GLN A 87 15.40 5.42 4.07
N ALA A 88 15.11 6.39 3.22
CA ALA A 88 16.03 6.82 2.17
C ALA A 88 17.31 7.41 2.77
N VAL A 89 17.19 8.25 3.80
CA VAL A 89 18.35 8.84 4.50
C VAL A 89 19.20 7.75 5.16
N GLN A 90 18.58 6.82 5.88
CA GLN A 90 19.30 5.69 6.49
C GLN A 90 20.01 4.81 5.46
N PHE A 91 19.38 4.61 4.30
CA PHE A 91 19.98 3.88 3.20
C PHE A 91 21.19 4.61 2.61
N GLU A 92 21.10 5.93 2.40
CA GLU A 92 22.21 6.75 1.93
C GLU A 92 23.40 6.70 2.90
N GLU A 93 23.15 6.85 4.20
CA GLU A 93 24.17 6.72 5.24
C GLU A 93 24.83 5.34 5.23
N TYR A 94 24.04 4.27 5.11
CA TYR A 94 24.55 2.90 5.01
C TYR A 94 25.46 2.72 3.77
N VAL A 95 25.06 3.25 2.60
CA VAL A 95 25.86 3.15 1.37
C VAL A 95 27.19 3.89 1.52
N GLU A 96 27.21 5.03 2.20
CA GLU A 96 28.41 5.81 2.44
C GLU A 96 29.35 5.12 3.44
N GLN A 97 28.83 4.66 4.58
CA GLN A 97 29.63 4.05 5.65
C GLN A 97 30.17 2.66 5.27
N SER A 98 29.40 1.86 4.55
CA SER A 98 29.80 0.50 4.17
C SER A 98 30.93 0.46 3.11
N GLY A 99 31.25 1.59 2.48
CA GLY A 99 32.21 1.64 1.38
C GLY A 99 31.74 0.92 0.10
N LEU A 100 30.45 0.53 0.03
CA LEU A 100 29.88 -0.24 -1.09
C LEU A 100 30.09 0.49 -2.43
N LYS A 101 29.95 1.81 -2.43
CA LYS A 101 30.20 2.67 -3.61
C LYS A 101 31.62 2.47 -4.17
N TYR A 102 32.63 2.47 -3.32
CA TYR A 102 34.02 2.29 -3.73
C TYR A 102 34.28 0.86 -4.21
N ALA A 103 33.72 -0.14 -3.53
CA ALA A 103 33.84 -1.54 -3.95
C ALA A 103 33.30 -1.74 -5.38
N PHE A 104 32.12 -1.19 -5.70
CA PHE A 104 31.58 -1.27 -7.06
C PHE A 104 32.40 -0.48 -8.08
N GLN A 105 32.97 0.68 -7.72
CA GLN A 105 33.87 1.42 -8.61
C GLN A 105 35.12 0.60 -8.97
N ILE A 106 35.72 -0.07 -7.99
CA ILE A 106 36.87 -0.95 -8.20
C ILE A 106 36.48 -2.10 -9.14
N ILE A 107 35.39 -2.80 -8.82
CA ILE A 107 34.92 -3.94 -9.62
C ILE A 107 34.61 -3.51 -11.06
N PHE A 108 33.96 -2.37 -11.25
CA PHE A 108 33.63 -1.86 -12.57
C PHE A 108 34.88 -1.54 -13.39
N THR A 109 35.86 -0.89 -12.77
CA THR A 109 37.16 -0.61 -13.38
C THR A 109 37.88 -1.92 -13.76
N GLU A 110 37.81 -2.94 -12.91
CA GLU A 110 38.38 -4.26 -13.18
C GLU A 110 37.69 -4.98 -14.33
N ILE A 111 36.35 -4.92 -14.42
CA ILE A 111 35.57 -5.51 -15.52
C ILE A 111 36.01 -4.92 -16.85
N ILE A 112 36.13 -3.59 -16.93
CA ILE A 112 36.58 -2.89 -18.14
C ILE A 112 38.02 -3.27 -18.48
N SER A 113 38.92 -3.20 -17.49
CA SER A 113 40.36 -3.43 -17.70
C SER A 113 40.66 -4.88 -18.09
N LYS A 114 39.91 -5.85 -17.56
CA LYS A 114 40.05 -7.28 -17.85
C LYS A 114 39.19 -7.75 -19.02
N GLN A 115 38.42 -6.85 -19.65
CA GLN A 115 37.51 -7.15 -20.76
C GLN A 115 36.60 -8.35 -20.45
N ILE A 116 36.01 -8.36 -19.26
CA ILE A 116 35.15 -9.46 -18.83
C ILE A 116 33.88 -9.46 -19.69
N ARG A 117 33.60 -10.60 -20.33
CA ARG A 117 32.44 -10.76 -21.21
C ARG A 117 31.14 -10.51 -20.45
N GLU A 118 30.34 -9.61 -20.99
CA GLU A 118 29.05 -9.17 -20.42
C GLU A 118 28.05 -10.31 -20.28
N ASP A 119 28.10 -11.23 -21.24
CA ASP A 119 27.04 -12.19 -21.51
C ASP A 119 26.82 -13.21 -20.38
N GLN A 120 27.87 -13.53 -19.60
CA GLN A 120 27.80 -14.59 -18.58
C GLN A 120 28.70 -14.39 -17.36
N ALA A 121 29.80 -13.64 -17.47
CA ALA A 121 30.84 -13.65 -16.44
C ALA A 121 30.76 -12.46 -15.46
N ILE A 122 30.10 -11.36 -15.82
CA ILE A 122 30.09 -10.13 -15.02
C ILE A 122 29.51 -10.34 -13.62
N PHE A 123 28.34 -10.96 -13.50
CA PHE A 123 27.69 -11.15 -12.20
C PHE A 123 28.49 -12.11 -11.29
N ALA A 124 28.97 -13.22 -11.85
CA ALA A 124 29.81 -14.18 -11.13
C ALA A 124 31.12 -13.54 -10.66
N TYR A 125 31.76 -12.76 -11.53
CA TYR A 125 32.98 -12.02 -11.21
C TYR A 125 32.74 -10.99 -10.11
N THR A 126 31.66 -10.22 -10.21
CA THR A 126 31.27 -9.19 -9.24
C THR A 126 31.05 -9.81 -7.87
N ALA A 127 30.28 -10.90 -7.78
CA ALA A 127 30.01 -11.58 -6.52
C ALA A 127 31.29 -12.15 -5.89
N MET A 128 32.17 -12.76 -6.69
CA MET A 128 33.47 -13.24 -6.23
C MET A 128 34.33 -12.09 -5.70
N ARG A 129 34.42 -10.97 -6.44
CA ARG A 129 35.28 -9.85 -6.07
C ARG A 129 34.76 -9.12 -4.84
N LEU A 130 33.45 -8.97 -4.67
CA LEU A 130 32.85 -8.43 -3.45
C LEU A 130 33.26 -9.23 -2.20
N ARG A 131 33.27 -10.57 -2.28
CA ARG A 131 33.73 -11.42 -1.17
C ARG A 131 35.21 -11.21 -0.87
N GLN A 132 36.05 -11.13 -1.91
CA GLN A 132 37.48 -10.88 -1.75
C GLN A 132 37.74 -9.53 -1.08
N ILE A 133 37.09 -8.46 -1.56
CA ILE A 133 37.20 -7.13 -0.96
C ILE A 133 36.76 -7.17 0.51
N GLY A 134 35.66 -7.83 0.84
CA GLY A 134 35.22 -7.99 2.23
C GLY A 134 36.29 -8.66 3.11
N THR A 135 36.88 -9.77 2.66
CA THR A 135 37.97 -10.43 3.40
C THR A 135 39.23 -9.57 3.50
N GLU A 136 39.57 -8.80 2.46
CA GLU A 136 40.70 -7.86 2.48
C GLU A 136 40.48 -6.76 3.53
N LEU A 137 39.27 -6.21 3.64
CA LEU A 137 38.91 -5.20 4.64
C LEU A 137 38.97 -5.76 6.08
N ASP A 138 38.39 -6.93 6.32
CA ASP A 138 38.43 -7.59 7.64
C ASP A 138 39.87 -7.83 8.11
N ASN A 139 40.77 -8.15 7.17
CA ASN A 139 42.18 -8.36 7.48
C ASN A 139 42.92 -7.05 7.78
N LEU A 140 42.58 -5.96 7.09
CA LEU A 140 43.16 -4.64 7.33
C LEU A 140 42.73 -4.08 8.69
N GLU A 141 41.48 -4.29 9.09
CA GLU A 141 40.96 -3.88 10.40
C GLU A 141 41.75 -4.54 11.53
N LYS A 142 41.90 -5.86 11.48
CA LYS A 142 42.70 -6.62 12.49
C LYS A 142 44.16 -6.16 12.56
N GLN A 143 44.78 -5.87 11.42
CA GLN A 143 46.16 -5.38 11.39
C GLN A 143 46.31 -3.94 11.90
N GLY A 144 45.24 -3.16 11.90
CA GLY A 144 45.17 -1.83 12.50
C GLY A 144 45.13 -1.90 14.02
N GLU A 145 44.31 -2.81 14.56
CA GLU A 145 44.17 -3.02 16.02
C GLU A 145 45.44 -3.56 16.68
N ASP A 146 46.21 -4.41 16.00
CA ASP A 146 47.48 -4.96 16.54
C ASP A 146 48.61 -3.91 16.66
N LYS A 147 48.42 -2.68 16.16
CA LYS A 147 49.43 -1.61 16.14
C LYS A 147 49.14 -0.46 17.10
N GLU A 148 48.04 -0.51 17.83
CA GLU A 148 47.65 0.48 18.85
C GLU A 148 47.95 -0.05 20.27
#